data_AF-A0A6H1REE6-F1
#
_entry.id   AF-A0A6H1REE6-F1
#
_cell.length_a   1.000
_cell.length_b   1.000
_cell.length_c   1.000
_cell.angle_alpha   90.00
_cell.angle_beta   90.00
_cell.angle_gamma   90.00
#
_symmetry.space_group_name_H-M   'P 1'
#
loop_
_entity.id
_entity.type
_entity.pdbx_description
1 polymer ?
#
loop_
_entity_poly.entity_id
_entity_poly.type
_entity_poly.pdbx_seq_one_letter_code
_entity_poly.pdbx_strand_id
1 'polypeptide(L)'
;MKDKIGLDRARGELRAIAAESPERVDPRIGRGLAPRYVENGQPACLVAEVLAWLGWSIEQLKQLDREGPRDSGRSQGGVRLAKSRHKALRCIEPQGLTALAAVQDQQDRCGWWNWGHVVDWCLTCGA
;
A
#
# COMPACT_ATOMS: atom_id res chain seq x y z
N MET A 1 -3.86 -21.69 -13.50
CA MET A 1 -4.34 -20.87 -12.37
C MET A 1 -3.13 -20.13 -11.85
N LYS A 2 -3.08 -18.79 -11.87
CA LYS A 2 -1.99 -18.06 -11.22
C LYS A 2 -2.13 -18.26 -9.72
N ASP A 3 -1.07 -18.71 -9.05
CA ASP A 3 -1.05 -18.88 -7.61
C ASP A 3 -1.51 -17.59 -6.93
N LYS A 4 -2.43 -17.72 -5.98
CA LYS A 4 -2.90 -16.56 -5.22
C LYS A 4 -1.76 -16.04 -4.34
N ILE A 5 -1.75 -14.74 -4.12
CA ILE A 5 -0.79 -14.09 -3.25
C ILE A 5 -1.29 -14.24 -1.82
N GLY A 6 -0.75 -15.22 -1.11
CA GLY A 6 -1.02 -15.48 0.30
C GLY A 6 -0.30 -14.51 1.24
N LEU A 7 -0.54 -14.68 2.55
CA LEU A 7 0.06 -13.87 3.61
C LEU A 7 1.59 -13.87 3.58
N ASP A 8 2.21 -15.06 3.48
CA ASP A 8 3.66 -15.19 3.55
C ASP A 8 4.36 -14.49 2.38
N ARG A 9 3.77 -14.59 1.18
CA ARG A 9 4.27 -13.87 0.02
C ARG A 9 4.17 -12.35 0.23
N ALA A 10 3.02 -11.84 0.65
CA ALA A 10 2.86 -10.41 0.92
C ALA A 10 3.85 -9.89 1.99
N ARG A 11 4.08 -10.66 3.06
CA ARG A 11 5.07 -10.33 4.09
C ARG A 11 6.51 -10.37 3.57
N GLY A 12 6.81 -11.35 2.72
CA GLY A 12 8.11 -11.47 2.06
C GLY A 12 8.45 -10.24 1.22
N GLU A 13 7.53 -9.80 0.36
CA GLU A 13 7.73 -8.61 -0.49
C GLU A 13 7.84 -7.33 0.35
N LEU A 14 7.01 -7.18 1.40
CA LEU A 14 7.10 -6.04 2.33
C LEU A 14 8.49 -5.94 2.97
N ARG A 15 9.04 -7.06 3.45
CA ARG A 15 10.40 -7.11 4.01
C ARG A 15 11.46 -6.78 2.98
N ALA A 16 11.35 -7.33 1.77
CA ALA A 16 12.33 -7.10 0.71
C ALA A 16 12.38 -5.62 0.31
N ILE A 17 11.23 -4.99 0.05
CA ILE A 17 11.14 -3.58 -0.34
C ILE A 17 11.61 -2.66 0.80
N ALA A 18 11.21 -2.94 2.04
CA ALA A 18 11.68 -2.16 3.17
C ALA A 18 13.18 -2.33 3.43
N ALA A 19 13.77 -3.49 3.12
CA ALA A 19 15.22 -3.69 3.22
C ALA A 19 15.99 -2.93 2.13
N GLU A 20 15.43 -2.77 0.93
CA GLU A 20 16.05 -1.98 -0.14
C GLU A 20 16.00 -0.47 0.12
N SER A 21 14.99 0.01 0.83
CA SER A 21 14.78 1.45 1.08
C SER A 21 14.18 1.72 2.46
N PRO A 22 14.89 1.37 3.55
CA PRO A 22 14.33 1.42 4.91
C PRO A 22 13.99 2.85 5.34
N GLU A 23 14.77 3.83 4.90
CA GLU A 23 14.60 5.25 5.23
C GLU A 23 13.59 5.99 4.34
N ARG A 24 13.01 5.31 3.33
CA ARG A 24 12.05 5.97 2.44
C ARG A 24 10.75 6.26 3.20
N VAL A 25 10.26 7.48 3.07
CA VAL A 25 8.97 7.94 3.57
C VAL A 25 8.03 8.07 2.37
N ASP A 26 6.71 7.92 2.58
CA ASP A 26 5.76 8.28 1.52
C ASP A 26 5.99 9.75 1.11
N PRO A 27 6.32 10.01 -0.15
CA PRO A 27 6.75 11.33 -0.57
C PRO A 27 5.60 12.34 -0.53
N ARG A 28 4.33 11.91 -0.58
CA ARG A 28 3.15 12.76 -0.43
C ARG A 28 2.83 13.02 1.02
N ILE A 29 2.87 11.99 1.86
CA ILE A 29 2.61 12.18 3.30
C ILE A 29 3.70 13.06 3.93
N GLY A 30 4.97 12.90 3.52
CA GLY A 30 6.05 13.81 3.92
C GLY A 30 5.84 15.27 3.49
N ARG A 31 4.99 15.52 2.49
CA ARG A 31 4.55 16.86 2.05
C ARG A 31 3.21 17.30 2.68
N GLY A 32 2.65 16.53 3.60
CA GLY A 32 1.33 16.79 4.21
C GLY A 32 0.16 16.62 3.23
N LEU A 33 0.36 15.89 2.13
CA LEU A 33 -0.66 15.62 1.12
C LEU A 33 -1.33 14.28 1.37
N ALA A 34 -2.58 14.15 0.92
CA ALA A 34 -3.29 12.87 0.97
C ALA A 34 -2.52 11.78 0.19
N PRO A 35 -2.43 10.55 0.75
CA PRO A 35 -1.69 9.45 0.14
C PRO A 35 -2.34 8.99 -1.16
N ARG A 36 -1.49 8.48 -2.07
CA ARG A 36 -1.86 7.93 -3.38
C ARG A 36 -1.00 6.72 -3.67
N TYR A 37 -1.51 5.79 -4.48
CA TYR A 37 -0.69 4.69 -4.96
C TYR A 37 0.29 5.13 -6.04
N VAL A 38 -0.08 6.09 -6.89
CA VAL A 38 0.79 6.57 -7.97
C VAL A 38 1.06 8.08 -7.85
N GLU A 39 2.34 8.46 -7.94
CA GLU A 39 2.77 9.85 -8.11
C GLU A 39 3.79 9.92 -9.25
N ASN A 40 3.64 10.90 -10.16
CA ASN A 40 4.55 11.08 -11.30
C ASN A 40 4.78 9.80 -12.15
N GLY A 41 3.77 8.94 -12.25
CA GLY A 41 3.83 7.69 -13.01
C GLY A 41 4.58 6.55 -12.31
N GLN A 42 4.98 6.72 -11.05
CA GLN A 42 5.67 5.72 -10.25
C GLN A 42 4.87 5.34 -9.00
N PRO A 43 5.09 4.15 -8.42
CA PRO A 43 4.51 3.79 -7.13
C PRO A 43 5.03 4.75 -6.04
N ALA A 44 4.11 5.31 -5.24
CA ALA A 44 4.45 6.34 -4.26
C ALA A 44 4.56 5.82 -2.83
N CYS A 45 3.57 5.03 -2.40
CA CYS A 45 3.52 4.44 -1.06
C CYS A 45 4.08 3.01 -1.03
N LEU A 46 4.32 2.48 0.17
CA LEU A 46 4.93 1.16 0.33
C LEU A 46 4.04 0.06 -0.26
N VAL A 47 2.73 0.15 -0.05
CA VAL A 47 1.77 -0.82 -0.60
C VAL A 47 1.74 -0.75 -2.13
N ALA A 48 1.92 0.42 -2.74
CA ALA A 48 2.00 0.56 -4.19
C ALA A 48 3.21 -0.18 -4.76
N GLU A 49 4.38 -0.04 -4.13
CA GLU A 49 5.60 -0.75 -4.53
C GLU A 49 5.41 -2.26 -4.43
N VAL A 50 4.84 -2.74 -3.32
CA VAL A 50 4.56 -4.18 -3.13
C VAL A 50 3.66 -4.71 -4.24
N LEU A 51 2.58 -4.00 -4.56
CA LEU A 51 1.69 -4.41 -5.65
C LEU A 51 2.42 -4.39 -7.02
N ALA A 52 3.27 -3.39 -7.28
CA ALA A 52 4.07 -3.31 -8.49
C ALA A 52 5.04 -4.51 -8.61
N TRP A 53 5.74 -4.85 -7.54
CA TRP A 53 6.62 -6.03 -7.46
C TRP A 53 5.86 -7.35 -7.67
N LEU A 54 4.62 -7.42 -7.18
CA LEU A 54 3.70 -8.54 -7.43
C LEU A 54 3.14 -8.55 -8.86
N GLY A 55 3.62 -7.68 -9.74
CA GLY A 55 3.31 -7.65 -11.17
C GLY A 55 2.10 -6.79 -11.53
N TRP A 56 1.66 -5.88 -10.65
CA TRP A 56 0.62 -4.92 -10.99
C TRP A 56 1.18 -3.79 -11.85
N SER A 57 0.46 -3.45 -12.91
CA SER A 57 0.79 -2.31 -13.75
C SER A 57 0.45 -0.98 -13.06
N ILE A 58 1.17 0.08 -13.44
CA ILE A 58 0.86 1.46 -13.03
C ILE A 58 -0.60 1.83 -13.31
N GLU A 59 -1.19 1.36 -14.41
CA GLU A 59 -2.59 1.63 -14.72
C GLU A 59 -3.56 0.96 -13.74
N GLN A 60 -3.25 -0.24 -13.24
CA GLN A 60 -4.06 -0.87 -12.18
C GLN A 60 -3.93 -0.10 -10.86
N LEU A 61 -2.73 0.39 -10.53
CA LEU A 61 -2.52 1.23 -9.34
C LEU A 61 -3.27 2.57 -9.44
N LYS A 62 -3.26 3.22 -10.62
CA LYS A 62 -4.07 4.42 -10.88
C LYS A 62 -5.57 4.15 -10.78
N GLN A 63 -6.03 2.96 -11.14
CA GLN A 63 -7.44 2.58 -10.97
C GLN A 63 -7.81 2.50 -9.49
N LEU A 64 -6.92 1.96 -8.64
CA LEU A 64 -7.11 2.00 -7.18
C LEU A 64 -7.20 3.44 -6.65
N ASP A 65 -6.37 4.36 -7.15
CA ASP A 65 -6.44 5.78 -6.79
C ASP A 65 -7.79 6.43 -7.11
N ARG A 66 -8.49 5.93 -8.14
CA ARG A 66 -9.81 6.42 -8.54
C ARG A 66 -10.97 5.83 -7.71
N GLU A 67 -10.73 4.75 -6.96
CA GLU A 67 -11.72 4.11 -6.09
C GLU A 67 -11.83 4.76 -4.70
N GLY A 68 -10.87 5.62 -4.31
CA GLY A 68 -10.95 6.40 -3.08
C GLY A 68 -12.23 7.24 -3.00
N PRO A 69 -12.72 7.58 -1.79
CA PRO A 69 -13.98 8.30 -1.64
C PRO A 69 -13.95 9.61 -2.43
N ARG A 70 -14.85 9.72 -3.42
CA ARG A 70 -15.25 11.00 -4.03
C ARG A 70 -16.15 11.81 -3.10
N ASP A 71 -16.54 11.22 -1.97
CA ASP A 71 -17.55 11.73 -1.05
C ASP A 71 -16.94 12.69 -0.03
N SER A 72 -16.73 13.90 -0.50
CA SER A 72 -16.90 15.19 0.17
C SER A 72 -16.11 16.19 -0.64
N GLY A 73 -16.66 17.36 -0.92
CA GLY A 73 -16.01 18.43 -1.69
C GLY A 73 -14.74 19.03 -1.05
N ARG A 74 -13.98 18.25 -0.28
CA ARG A 74 -12.67 18.56 0.26
C ARG A 74 -11.75 17.35 0.07
N SER A 75 -10.61 17.59 -0.53
CA SER A 75 -9.52 16.67 -0.85
C SER A 75 -8.87 15.98 0.38
N GLN A 76 -9.62 15.24 1.21
CA GLN A 76 -9.12 14.70 2.48
C GLN A 76 -9.33 13.19 2.69
N GLY A 77 -9.84 12.45 1.71
CA GLY A 77 -9.90 10.99 1.79
C GLY A 77 -8.70 10.33 1.11
N GLY A 78 -7.73 9.82 1.89
CA GLY A 78 -6.73 8.87 1.37
C GLY A 78 -7.39 7.61 0.79
N VAL A 79 -6.73 6.97 -0.18
CA VAL A 79 -7.20 5.70 -0.76
C VAL A 79 -7.19 4.62 0.33
N ARG A 80 -8.04 3.59 0.27
CA ARG A 80 -8.04 2.49 1.27
C ARG A 80 -8.15 1.13 0.61
N LEU A 81 -7.08 0.33 0.70
CA LEU A 81 -7.01 -1.02 0.11
C LEU A 81 -8.13 -1.93 0.63
N ALA A 82 -8.37 -1.92 1.95
CA ALA A 82 -9.41 -2.73 2.59
C ALA A 82 -10.84 -2.44 2.10
N LYS A 83 -11.08 -1.25 1.51
CA LYS A 83 -12.40 -0.85 0.99
C LYS A 83 -12.49 -0.91 -0.53
N SER A 84 -11.38 -1.25 -1.21
CA SER A 84 -11.32 -1.30 -2.66
C SER A 84 -12.18 -2.45 -3.21
N ARG A 85 -12.81 -2.20 -4.37
CA ARG A 85 -13.61 -3.20 -5.10
C ARG A 85 -12.88 -3.69 -6.36
N HIS A 86 -11.61 -3.32 -6.51
CA HIS A 86 -10.85 -3.58 -7.72
C HIS A 86 -10.70 -5.09 -7.97
N LYS A 87 -11.11 -5.54 -9.16
CA LYS A 87 -11.16 -6.97 -9.51
C LYS A 87 -9.79 -7.65 -9.40
N ALA A 88 -8.70 -6.93 -9.62
CA ALA A 88 -7.36 -7.50 -9.51
C ALA A 88 -7.02 -7.92 -8.06
N LEU A 89 -7.64 -7.33 -7.02
CA LEU A 89 -7.41 -7.76 -5.63
C LEU A 89 -7.87 -9.21 -5.36
N ARG A 90 -8.70 -9.78 -6.24
CA ARG A 90 -9.13 -11.19 -6.14
C ARG A 90 -7.97 -12.19 -6.31
N CYS A 91 -6.82 -11.75 -6.83
CA CYS A 91 -5.61 -12.58 -6.87
C CYS A 91 -4.84 -12.61 -5.55
N ILE A 92 -5.21 -11.76 -4.58
CA ILE A 92 -4.64 -11.72 -3.24
C ILE A 92 -5.59 -12.44 -2.29
N GLU A 93 -5.05 -13.31 -1.45
CA GLU A 93 -5.84 -14.00 -0.43
C GLU A 93 -6.27 -13.01 0.66
N PRO A 94 -7.41 -13.26 1.34
CA PRO A 94 -7.91 -12.34 2.36
C PRO A 94 -6.87 -11.95 3.42
N GLN A 95 -6.06 -12.91 3.87
CA GLN A 95 -5.03 -12.67 4.88
C GLN A 95 -3.89 -11.76 4.36
N GLY A 96 -3.44 -11.98 3.12
CA GLY A 96 -2.46 -11.11 2.48
C GLY A 96 -3.00 -9.70 2.27
N LEU A 97 -4.27 -9.58 1.88
CA LEU A 97 -4.95 -8.29 1.73
C LEU A 97 -5.07 -7.55 3.07
N THR A 98 -5.42 -8.26 4.16
CA THR A 98 -5.47 -7.69 5.51
C THR A 98 -4.10 -7.17 5.95
N ALA A 99 -3.02 -7.92 5.71
CA ALA A 99 -1.68 -7.48 6.05
C ALA A 99 -1.27 -6.20 5.28
N LEU A 100 -1.52 -6.16 3.97
CA LEU A 100 -1.24 -4.97 3.15
C LEU A 100 -2.10 -3.77 3.59
N ALA A 101 -3.36 -3.99 3.96
CA ALA A 101 -4.23 -2.94 4.46
C ALA A 101 -3.77 -2.40 5.83
N ALA A 102 -3.26 -3.25 6.71
CA ALA A 102 -2.71 -2.83 8.00
C ALA A 102 -1.45 -1.98 7.82
N VAL A 103 -0.55 -2.37 6.91
CA VAL A 103 0.61 -1.55 6.52
C VAL A 103 0.16 -0.19 6.00
N GLN A 104 -0.86 -0.16 5.14
CA GLN A 104 -1.39 1.10 4.63
C GLN A 104 -1.93 2.00 5.74
N ASP A 105 -2.77 1.45 6.62
CA ASP A 105 -3.38 2.21 7.72
C ASP A 105 -2.31 2.76 8.68
N GLN A 106 -1.26 1.97 8.94
CA GLN A 106 -0.13 2.43 9.74
C GLN A 106 0.65 3.56 9.05
N GLN A 107 0.96 3.41 7.77
CA GLN A 107 1.65 4.44 6.99
C GLN A 107 0.85 5.75 6.92
N ASP A 108 -0.46 5.66 6.71
CA ASP A 108 -1.37 6.81 6.61
C ASP A 108 -1.52 7.54 7.96
N ARG A 109 -1.46 6.83 9.09
CA ARG A 109 -1.54 7.41 10.44
C ARG A 109 -0.21 8.01 10.91
N CYS A 110 0.89 7.35 10.59
CA CYS A 110 2.23 7.70 11.07
C CYS A 110 3.05 8.30 9.94
N GLY A 111 2.64 9.48 9.48
CA GLY A 111 3.18 10.11 8.28
C GLY A 111 4.66 10.48 8.27
N TRP A 112 5.34 10.34 9.41
CA TRP A 112 6.79 10.51 9.55
C TRP A 112 7.56 9.19 9.65
N TRP A 113 6.87 8.04 9.65
CA TRP A 113 7.53 6.74 9.69
C TRP A 113 8.08 6.38 8.31
N ASN A 114 9.32 5.92 8.32
CA ASN A 114 9.95 5.33 7.15
C ASN A 114 9.44 3.89 6.94
N TRP A 115 9.69 3.32 5.76
CA TRP A 115 9.19 2.00 5.40
C TRP A 115 9.73 0.89 6.29
N GLY A 116 10.99 1.00 6.74
CA GLY A 116 11.58 0.07 7.70
C GLY A 116 10.78 -0.02 8.99
N HIS A 117 10.47 1.12 9.62
CA HIS A 117 9.69 1.18 10.85
C HIS A 117 8.24 0.69 10.65
N VAL A 118 7.59 1.06 9.54
CA VAL A 118 6.21 0.59 9.27
C VAL A 118 6.17 -0.92 9.16
N VAL A 119 7.10 -1.52 8.40
CA VAL A 119 7.15 -2.98 8.23
C VAL A 119 7.52 -3.67 9.52
N ASP A 120 8.53 -3.19 10.25
CA ASP A 120 8.93 -3.80 11.52
C ASP A 120 7.76 -3.82 12.51
N TRP A 121 7.07 -2.68 12.69
CA TRP A 121 5.91 -2.59 13.57
C TRP A 121 4.77 -3.54 13.14
N CYS A 122 4.39 -3.53 11.86
CA CYS A 122 3.30 -4.39 11.37
C CYS A 122 3.61 -5.89 11.48
N LEU A 123 4.89 -6.28 11.41
CA LEU A 123 5.31 -7.67 11.45
C LEU A 123 5.69 -8.17 12.85
N THR A 124 6.03 -7.28 13.79
CA THR A 124 6.40 -7.64 15.17
C THR A 124 5.26 -7.43 16.16
N CYS A 125 4.52 -6.32 16.07
CA CYS A 125 3.45 -6.01 17.00
C CYS A 125 2.10 -6.65 16.63
N GLY A 126 2.01 -7.22 15.42
CA GLY A 126 0.82 -7.93 14.94
C GLY A 126 -0.30 -6.97 14.53
N ALA A 127 -0.68 -7.05 13.26
CA ALA A 127 -2.04 -6.75 12.82
C ALA A 127 -2.88 -8.02 12.84
#